data_AF-Q7P564-F1
#
_entry.id   AF-Q7P564-F1
#
_cell.length_a   1.000
_cell.length_b   1.000
_cell.length_c   1.000
_cell.angle_alpha   90.00
_cell.angle_beta   90.00
_cell.angle_gamma   90.00
#
_symmetry.space_group_name_H-M   'P 1'
#
loop_
_entity.id
_entity.type
_entity.pdbx_description
1 polymer ?
#
loop_
_entity_poly.entity_id
_entity_poly.type
_entity_poly.pdbx_seq_one_letter_code
_entity_poly.pdbx_strand_id
1 'polypeptide(L)'
;MLLVSFITLKFTGIFFNFLSIIFIIGYIYISLFCISTEKIIIKEDYLIIQALNNNEKVLYSKKILLEEVKKVYFKNTFGISLMLDPGILNYLFNSKQKFMKIETKKNYSFGLFLDYNDFLKIDAILQPKIKEHKDKKIILNKYKRKQEKLFKIYNLEIEERYKEILNIILNEKKYFYPKKTVII
;
A
#
# COMPACT_ATOMS: atom_id res chain seq x y z
N MET A 1 -38.51 -53.74 -9.96
CA MET A 1 -38.13 -52.44 -10.56
C MET A 1 -38.30 -51.24 -9.61
N LEU A 2 -39.24 -51.26 -8.64
CA LEU A 2 -39.46 -50.15 -7.68
C LEU A 2 -38.40 -50.04 -6.55
N LEU A 3 -37.84 -51.15 -6.07
CA LEU A 3 -36.86 -51.14 -4.96
C LEU A 3 -35.52 -50.46 -5.36
N VAL A 4 -35.06 -50.71 -6.60
CA VAL A 4 -33.85 -50.08 -7.17
C VAL A 4 -34.07 -48.58 -7.36
N SER A 5 -35.29 -48.16 -7.72
CA SER A 5 -35.66 -46.75 -7.87
C SER A 5 -35.70 -45.99 -6.54
N PHE A 6 -36.12 -46.63 -5.44
CA PHE A 6 -36.13 -45.98 -4.12
C PHE A 6 -34.73 -45.80 -3.53
N ILE A 7 -33.82 -46.75 -3.83
CA ILE A 7 -32.42 -46.68 -3.42
C ILE A 7 -31.68 -45.61 -4.25
N THR A 8 -31.91 -45.52 -5.57
CA THR A 8 -31.32 -44.47 -6.40
C THR A 8 -31.86 -43.07 -6.06
N LEU A 9 -33.13 -42.93 -5.69
CA LEU A 9 -33.73 -41.64 -5.28
C LEU A 9 -33.26 -41.19 -3.87
N LYS A 10 -33.03 -42.13 -2.95
CA LYS A 10 -32.37 -41.84 -1.66
C LYS A 10 -30.88 -41.55 -1.84
N PHE A 11 -30.20 -42.20 -2.78
CA PHE A 11 -28.79 -41.91 -3.10
C PHE A 11 -28.61 -40.54 -3.74
N THR A 12 -29.48 -40.12 -4.67
CA THR A 12 -29.43 -38.77 -5.26
C THR A 12 -29.76 -37.66 -4.25
N GLY A 13 -30.53 -37.96 -3.20
CA GLY A 13 -30.75 -37.06 -2.07
C GLY A 13 -29.56 -36.93 -1.11
N ILE A 14 -28.69 -37.96 -1.03
CA ILE A 14 -27.44 -37.94 -0.25
C ILE A 14 -26.31 -37.26 -1.04
N PHE A 15 -26.39 -37.27 -2.38
CA PHE A 15 -25.47 -36.56 -3.29
C PHE A 15 -25.75 -35.06 -3.46
N PHE A 16 -26.69 -34.48 -2.71
CA PHE A 16 -26.54 -33.10 -2.23
C PHE A 16 -25.43 -33.08 -1.16
N ASN A 17 -24.24 -33.43 -1.61
CA ASN A 17 -23.04 -33.67 -0.82
C ASN A 17 -22.76 -32.44 0.05
N PHE A 18 -22.27 -32.61 1.27
CA PHE A 18 -21.65 -31.51 2.04
C PHE A 18 -20.69 -30.69 1.16
N LEU A 19 -20.02 -31.36 0.23
CA LEU A 19 -19.17 -30.75 -0.78
C LEU A 19 -19.93 -29.79 -1.72
N SER A 20 -21.11 -30.14 -2.24
CA SER A 20 -21.91 -29.23 -3.08
C SER A 20 -22.48 -28.06 -2.27
N ILE A 21 -22.84 -28.28 -1.00
CA ILE A 21 -23.23 -27.21 -0.08
C ILE A 21 -22.04 -26.25 0.16
N ILE A 22 -20.83 -26.78 0.38
CA ILE A 22 -19.59 -25.98 0.50
C ILE A 22 -19.31 -25.21 -0.81
N PHE A 23 -19.52 -25.81 -1.98
CA PHE A 23 -19.37 -25.13 -3.27
C PHE A 23 -20.42 -24.04 -3.49
N ILE A 24 -21.68 -24.26 -3.09
CA ILE A 24 -22.75 -23.25 -3.19
C ILE A 24 -22.51 -22.11 -2.20
N ILE A 25 -22.15 -22.40 -0.95
CA ILE A 25 -21.76 -21.38 0.04
C ILE A 25 -20.52 -20.63 -0.44
N GLY A 26 -19.53 -21.35 -0.97
CA GLY A 26 -18.33 -20.77 -1.57
C GLY A 26 -18.66 -19.88 -2.76
N TYR A 27 -19.57 -20.30 -3.65
CA TYR A 27 -20.03 -19.52 -4.79
C TYR A 27 -20.82 -18.28 -4.36
N ILE A 28 -21.72 -18.40 -3.39
CA ILE A 28 -22.47 -17.27 -2.83
C ILE A 28 -21.50 -16.30 -2.15
N TYR A 29 -20.55 -16.80 -1.36
CA TYR A 29 -19.50 -16.00 -0.71
C TYR A 29 -18.64 -15.28 -1.76
N ILE A 30 -18.12 -16.00 -2.76
CA ILE A 30 -17.39 -15.42 -3.88
C ILE A 30 -18.24 -14.39 -4.60
N SER A 31 -19.52 -14.64 -4.88
CA SER A 31 -20.41 -13.70 -5.58
C SER A 31 -20.68 -12.41 -4.77
N LEU A 32 -20.82 -12.53 -3.44
CA LEU A 32 -21.01 -11.40 -2.54
C LEU A 32 -19.74 -10.56 -2.40
N PHE A 33 -18.56 -11.18 -2.50
CA PHE A 33 -17.25 -10.50 -2.48
C PHE A 33 -16.76 -10.04 -3.86
N CYS A 34 -17.19 -10.67 -4.96
CA CYS A 34 -16.74 -10.36 -6.33
C CYS A 34 -17.36 -9.08 -6.90
N ILE A 35 -18.51 -8.65 -6.40
CA ILE A 35 -19.20 -7.45 -6.90
C ILE A 35 -19.02 -6.31 -5.90
N SER A 36 -17.79 -6.10 -5.44
CA SER A 36 -17.45 -4.95 -4.60
C SER A 36 -16.80 -3.87 -5.44
N THR A 37 -17.34 -2.64 -5.40
CA THR A 37 -16.67 -1.49 -6.01
C THR A 37 -15.54 -1.01 -5.09
N GLU A 38 -14.37 -0.77 -5.66
CA GLU A 38 -13.21 -0.31 -4.91
C GLU A 38 -13.10 1.21 -4.96
N LYS A 39 -12.88 1.83 -3.80
CA LYS A 39 -12.76 3.28 -3.64
C LYS A 39 -11.44 3.63 -2.97
N ILE A 40 -10.72 4.59 -3.54
CA ILE A 40 -9.48 5.14 -2.98
C ILE A 40 -9.76 6.55 -2.49
N ILE A 41 -9.43 6.83 -1.23
CA ILE A 41 -9.50 8.17 -0.65
C ILE A 41 -8.08 8.61 -0.34
N ILE A 42 -7.66 9.72 -0.97
CA ILE A 42 -6.31 10.26 -0.83
C ILE A 42 -6.36 11.46 0.12
N LYS A 43 -5.84 11.32 1.33
CA LYS A 43 -5.67 12.41 2.31
C LYS A 43 -4.26 12.98 2.24
N GLU A 44 -3.90 13.85 3.18
CA GLU A 44 -2.56 14.48 3.23
C GLU A 44 -1.48 13.51 3.70
N ASP A 45 -1.76 12.69 4.72
CA ASP A 45 -0.77 11.80 5.35
C ASP A 45 -1.03 10.31 5.09
N TYR A 46 -2.20 9.96 4.57
CA TYR A 46 -2.61 8.58 4.40
C TYR A 46 -3.57 8.37 3.22
N LEU A 47 -3.64 7.12 2.79
CA LEU A 47 -4.56 6.59 1.80
C LEU A 47 -5.55 5.67 2.51
N ILE A 48 -6.82 5.71 2.09
CA ILE A 48 -7.79 4.69 2.48
C ILE A 48 -8.23 3.96 1.23
N ILE A 49 -8.11 2.63 1.28
CA ILE A 49 -8.72 1.73 0.30
C ILE A 49 -9.99 1.17 0.93
N GLN A 50 -11.11 1.27 0.22
CA GLN A 50 -12.39 0.73 0.65
C GLN A 50 -12.95 -0.20 -0.42
N ALA A 51 -13.51 -1.33 0.00
CA ALA A 51 -14.39 -2.13 -0.82
C ALA A 51 -15.83 -1.86 -0.38
N LEU A 52 -16.68 -1.49 -1.32
CA LEU A 52 -18.08 -1.16 -1.11
C LEU A 52 -18.93 -2.27 -1.74
N ASN A 53 -20.07 -2.60 -1.15
CA ASN A 53 -21.07 -3.43 -1.83
C ASN A 53 -21.93 -2.60 -2.79
N ASN A 54 -22.84 -3.25 -3.50
CA ASN A 54 -23.79 -2.60 -4.41
C ASN A 54 -24.68 -1.53 -3.76
N ASN A 55 -24.85 -1.57 -2.43
CA ASN A 55 -25.62 -0.60 -1.66
C ASN A 55 -24.74 0.51 -1.06
N GLU A 56 -23.52 0.68 -1.59
CA GLU A 56 -22.49 1.63 -1.12
C GLU A 56 -22.07 1.45 0.36
N LYS A 57 -22.42 0.32 0.99
CA LYS A 57 -21.96 0.01 2.35
C LYS A 57 -20.51 -0.47 2.30
N VAL A 58 -19.69 0.08 3.19
CA VAL A 58 -18.28 -0.31 3.35
C VAL A 58 -18.21 -1.73 3.90
N LEU A 59 -17.70 -2.66 3.09
CA LEU A 59 -17.43 -4.05 3.48
C LEU A 59 -16.03 -4.17 4.10
N TYR A 60 -15.07 -3.46 3.53
CA TYR A 60 -13.69 -3.46 3.97
C TYR A 60 -13.11 -2.06 3.86
N SER A 61 -12.29 -1.67 4.84
CA SER A 61 -11.54 -0.43 4.79
C SER A 61 -10.15 -0.62 5.37
N LYS A 62 -9.14 -0.16 4.62
CA LYS A 62 -7.74 -0.20 5.04
C LYS A 62 -7.11 1.16 4.91
N LYS A 63 -6.51 1.62 6.01
CA LYS A 63 -5.67 2.81 6.06
C LYS A 63 -4.22 2.44 5.79
N ILE A 64 -3.57 3.17 4.90
CA ILE A 64 -2.15 3.04 4.54
C ILE A 64 -1.50 4.40 4.72
N LEU A 65 -0.47 4.50 5.56
CA LEU A 65 0.27 5.76 5.73
C LEU A 65 1.15 6.02 4.50
N LEU A 66 1.23 7.27 4.04
CA LEU A 66 2.06 7.62 2.88
C LEU A 66 3.55 7.33 3.13
N GLU A 67 4.00 7.41 4.38
CA GLU A 67 5.37 7.03 4.76
C GLU A 67 5.69 5.53 4.64
N GLU A 68 4.66 4.68 4.68
CA GLU A 68 4.79 3.23 4.52
C GLU A 68 4.83 2.85 3.05
N VAL A 69 4.32 3.70 2.14
CA VAL A 69 4.29 3.44 0.70
C VAL A 69 5.72 3.42 0.14
N LYS A 70 6.13 2.26 -0.35
CA LYS A 70 7.42 2.03 -0.99
C LYS A 70 7.32 2.33 -2.48
N LYS A 71 6.35 1.72 -3.15
CA LYS A 71 6.16 1.82 -4.61
C LYS A 71 4.69 1.67 -4.95
N VAL A 72 4.23 2.45 -5.91
CA VAL A 72 2.93 2.26 -6.57
C VAL A 72 3.23 1.96 -8.04
N TYR A 73 2.62 0.91 -8.58
CA TYR A 73 2.82 0.54 -9.98
C TYR A 73 1.63 -0.21 -10.55
N PHE A 74 1.51 -0.17 -11.86
CA PHE A 74 0.52 -0.93 -12.59
C PHE A 74 1.01 -2.35 -12.87
N LYS A 75 0.14 -3.33 -12.67
CA LYS A 75 0.39 -4.72 -13.06
C LYS A 75 -0.71 -5.19 -14.00
N ASN A 76 -0.28 -5.73 -15.14
CA ASN A 76 -1.14 -6.24 -16.20
C ASN A 76 -1.52 -7.73 -16.02
N THR A 77 -0.98 -8.37 -14.99
CA THR A 77 -1.11 -9.80 -14.73
C THR A 77 -1.28 -10.07 -13.24
N PHE A 78 -2.43 -10.63 -12.87
CA PHE A 78 -2.66 -11.13 -11.52
C PHE A 78 -1.97 -12.50 -11.40
N GLY A 79 -0.90 -12.56 -10.61
CA GLY A 79 -0.07 -13.76 -10.51
C GLY A 79 -0.68 -14.70 -9.49
N ILE A 80 -1.60 -15.57 -9.91
CA ILE A 80 -2.12 -16.65 -9.06
C ILE A 80 -1.48 -17.96 -9.48
N SER A 81 -0.61 -18.51 -8.63
CA SER A 81 -0.34 -19.94 -8.60
C SER A 81 -1.41 -20.60 -7.71
N LEU A 82 -2.63 -20.78 -8.21
CA LEU A 82 -3.63 -21.62 -7.54
C LEU A 82 -4.17 -22.62 -8.57
N MET A 83 -3.87 -23.89 -8.31
CA MET A 83 -4.40 -25.04 -9.04
C MET A 83 -5.90 -25.17 -8.78
N LEU A 84 -6.76 -24.44 -9.50
CA LEU A 84 -8.23 -24.57 -9.35
C LEU A 84 -8.96 -24.31 -10.67
N ASP A 85 -9.48 -25.40 -11.24
CA ASP A 85 -10.55 -25.53 -12.25
C ASP A 85 -10.43 -24.70 -13.57
N PRO A 86 -10.22 -25.35 -14.76
CA PRO A 86 -9.97 -24.70 -16.04
C PRO A 86 -10.98 -23.62 -16.46
N GLY A 87 -12.25 -23.74 -16.06
CA GLY A 87 -13.30 -22.78 -16.42
C GLY A 87 -13.20 -21.45 -15.66
N ILE A 88 -12.85 -21.49 -14.37
CA ILE A 88 -12.63 -20.30 -13.52
C ILE A 88 -11.26 -19.69 -13.84
N LEU A 89 -10.27 -20.54 -14.11
CA LEU A 89 -9.00 -20.11 -14.72
C LEU A 89 -9.29 -19.32 -16.00
N ASN A 90 -10.10 -19.80 -16.94
CA ASN A 90 -10.30 -19.06 -18.18
C ASN A 90 -10.93 -17.68 -17.97
N TYR A 91 -11.82 -17.52 -16.98
CA TYR A 91 -12.38 -16.21 -16.62
C TYR A 91 -11.34 -15.30 -15.93
N LEU A 92 -10.57 -15.82 -14.95
CA LEU A 92 -9.52 -15.07 -14.24
C LEU A 92 -8.25 -14.82 -15.07
N PHE A 93 -7.92 -15.71 -16.02
CA PHE A 93 -6.72 -15.68 -16.86
C PHE A 93 -6.98 -14.97 -18.21
N ASN A 94 -8.19 -15.06 -18.79
CA ASN A 94 -8.53 -14.24 -19.97
C ASN A 94 -8.88 -12.81 -19.59
N SER A 95 -9.38 -12.59 -18.37
CA SER A 95 -9.32 -11.25 -17.81
C SER A 95 -7.85 -10.98 -17.50
N LYS A 96 -7.14 -10.29 -18.41
CA LYS A 96 -5.90 -9.56 -18.07
C LYS A 96 -6.28 -8.54 -16.99
N GLN A 97 -6.48 -9.00 -15.76
CA GLN A 97 -6.91 -8.16 -14.65
C GLN A 97 -5.77 -7.20 -14.41
N LYS A 98 -6.00 -5.99 -14.91
CA LYS A 98 -5.16 -4.83 -14.76
C LYS A 98 -5.47 -4.26 -13.39
N PHE A 99 -4.44 -4.06 -12.58
CA PHE A 99 -4.63 -3.50 -11.27
C PHE A 99 -3.45 -2.63 -10.88
N MET A 100 -3.75 -1.60 -10.09
CA MET A 100 -2.74 -0.83 -9.39
C MET A 100 -2.30 -1.61 -8.16
N LYS A 101 -0.99 -1.77 -7.97
CA LYS A 101 -0.40 -2.37 -6.78
C LYS A 101 0.31 -1.31 -5.96
N ILE A 102 -0.04 -1.24 -4.67
CA ILE A 102 0.62 -0.40 -3.66
C ILE A 102 1.45 -1.31 -2.77
N GLU A 103 2.77 -1.24 -2.92
CA GLU A 103 3.72 -1.92 -2.03
C GLU A 103 4.09 -1.02 -0.86
N THR A 104 4.07 -1.62 0.33
CA THR A 104 4.51 -0.95 1.55
C THR A 104 5.81 -1.53 2.09
N LYS A 105 6.41 -0.82 3.05
CA LYS A 105 7.66 -1.24 3.71
C LYS A 105 7.53 -2.53 4.51
N LYS A 106 6.40 -2.69 5.20
CA LYS A 106 6.00 -3.96 5.80
C LYS A 106 5.51 -4.82 4.63
N ASN A 107 5.99 -6.06 4.49
CA ASN A 107 5.88 -6.95 3.30
C ASN A 107 4.45 -7.28 2.79
N TYR A 108 3.45 -6.44 3.05
CA TYR A 108 2.14 -6.47 2.42
C TYR A 108 2.08 -5.57 1.18
N SER A 109 1.14 -5.91 0.31
CA SER A 109 0.80 -5.11 -0.87
C SER A 109 -0.69 -5.16 -1.12
N PHE A 110 -1.26 -4.05 -1.57
CA PHE A 110 -2.68 -3.97 -1.91
C PHE A 110 -2.84 -3.84 -3.42
N GLY A 111 -3.75 -4.61 -3.99
CA GLY A 111 -4.17 -4.51 -5.38
C GLY A 111 -5.50 -3.77 -5.48
N LEU A 112 -5.68 -3.00 -6.55
CA LEU A 112 -6.90 -2.30 -6.87
C LEU A 112 -7.21 -2.47 -8.36
N PHE A 113 -8.35 -3.09 -8.68
CA PHE A 113 -8.73 -3.38 -10.07
C PHE A 113 -9.13 -2.10 -10.79
N LEU A 114 -8.38 -1.75 -11.84
CA LEU A 114 -8.62 -0.54 -12.63
C LEU A 114 -7.84 -0.57 -13.93
N ASP A 115 -8.37 0.14 -14.93
CA ASP A 115 -7.73 0.27 -16.23
C ASP A 115 -6.49 1.15 -16.20
N TYR A 116 -5.59 0.97 -17.18
CA TYR A 116 -4.34 1.70 -17.25
C TYR A 116 -4.53 3.23 -17.34
N ASN A 117 -5.56 3.69 -18.04
CA ASN A 117 -5.84 5.12 -18.16
C ASN A 117 -6.25 5.72 -16.81
N ASP A 118 -7.04 4.99 -16.02
CA ASP A 118 -7.42 5.45 -14.68
C ASP A 118 -6.25 5.31 -13.70
N PHE A 119 -5.38 4.31 -13.88
CA PHE A 119 -4.10 4.24 -13.16
C PHE A 119 -3.29 5.51 -13.37
N LEU A 120 -3.10 5.96 -14.63
CA LEU A 120 -2.33 7.16 -14.92
C LEU A 120 -2.91 8.42 -14.26
N LYS A 121 -4.24 8.57 -14.23
CA LYS A 121 -4.90 9.69 -13.54
C LYS A 121 -4.63 9.64 -12.04
N ILE A 122 -4.75 8.47 -11.42
CA ILE A 122 -4.52 8.29 -9.99
C ILE A 122 -3.03 8.51 -9.67
N ASP A 123 -2.12 7.95 -10.47
CA ASP A 123 -0.67 8.05 -10.28
C ASP A 123 -0.18 9.50 -10.40
N ALA A 124 -0.72 10.28 -11.35
CA ALA A 124 -0.44 11.70 -11.49
C ALA A 124 -0.81 12.52 -10.24
N ILE A 125 -1.82 12.10 -9.48
CA ILE A 125 -2.22 12.76 -8.23
C ILE A 125 -1.43 12.20 -7.03
N LEU A 126 -1.15 10.90 -7.04
CA LEU A 126 -0.59 10.18 -5.90
C LEU A 126 0.93 10.34 -5.77
N GLN A 127 1.67 10.31 -6.89
CA GLN A 127 3.14 10.44 -6.88
C GLN A 127 3.62 11.77 -6.28
N PRO A 128 3.05 12.94 -6.66
CA PRO A 128 3.43 14.21 -6.04
C PRO A 128 3.20 14.22 -4.53
N LYS A 129 2.06 13.68 -4.06
CA LYS A 129 1.76 13.61 -2.62
C LYS A 129 2.73 12.72 -1.85
N ILE A 130 3.08 11.55 -2.40
CA ILE A 130 4.08 10.67 -1.78
C ILE A 130 5.44 11.38 -1.71
N LYS A 131 5.82 12.11 -2.75
CA LYS A 131 7.08 12.87 -2.80
C LYS A 131 7.09 14.00 -1.79
N GLU A 132 6.05 14.84 -1.79
CA GLU A 132 5.89 15.96 -0.86
C GLU A 132 5.96 15.51 0.60
N HIS A 133 5.28 14.41 0.94
CA HIS A 133 5.32 13.84 2.29
C HIS A 133 6.74 13.36 2.67
N LYS A 134 7.47 12.74 1.73
CA LYS A 134 8.87 12.34 1.96
C LYS A 134 9.77 13.56 2.18
N ASP A 135 9.60 14.61 1.38
CA ASP A 135 10.40 15.83 1.47
C ASP A 135 10.13 16.57 2.79
N LYS A 136 8.86 16.72 3.19
CA LYS A 136 8.46 17.28 4.51
C LYS A 136 9.12 16.51 5.66
N LYS A 137 9.13 15.18 5.60
CA LYS A 137 9.75 14.33 6.61
C LYS A 137 11.27 14.52 6.70
N ILE A 138 11.94 14.70 5.55
CA ILE A 138 13.39 14.98 5.51
C ILE A 138 13.69 16.32 6.18
N ILE A 139 12.92 17.36 5.84
CA ILE A 139 13.07 18.71 6.40
C ILE A 139 12.85 18.67 7.92
N LEU A 140 11.77 18.05 8.38
CA LEU A 140 11.45 17.93 9.80
C LEU A 140 12.56 17.20 10.58
N ASN A 141 13.08 16.12 10.02
CA ASN A 141 14.21 15.39 10.62
C ASN A 141 15.49 16.24 10.70
N LYS A 142 15.77 17.06 9.68
CA LYS A 142 16.91 17.99 9.70
C LYS A 142 16.78 19.02 10.82
N TYR A 143 15.58 19.60 10.99
CA TYR A 143 15.29 20.52 12.10
C TYR A 143 15.45 19.84 13.45
N LYS A 144 14.88 18.64 13.63
CA LYS A 144 14.97 17.88 14.88
C LYS A 144 16.42 17.57 15.26
N ARG A 145 17.25 17.13 14.30
CA ARG A 145 18.69 16.91 14.53
C ARG A 145 19.44 18.18 14.93
N LYS A 146 19.10 19.32 14.32
CA LYS A 146 19.71 20.62 14.69
C LYS A 146 19.32 21.02 16.12
N GLN A 147 18.06 20.83 16.49
CA GLN A 147 17.57 21.07 17.86
C GLN A 147 18.24 20.15 18.87
N GLU A 148 18.35 18.85 18.59
CA GLU A 148 19.06 17.89 19.46
C GLU A 148 20.54 18.26 19.63
N LYS A 149 21.21 18.71 18.55
CA LYS A 149 22.60 19.18 18.63
C LYS A 149 22.73 20.42 19.52
N LEU A 150 21.83 21.40 19.35
CA LEU A 150 21.80 22.59 20.21
C LEU A 150 21.53 22.24 21.66
N PHE A 151 20.57 21.35 21.92
CA PHE A 151 20.26 20.89 23.27
C PHE A 151 21.47 20.24 23.95
N LYS A 152 22.24 19.42 23.22
CA LYS A 152 23.50 18.86 23.72
C LYS A 152 24.52 19.94 24.10
N ILE A 153 24.72 20.93 23.23
CA ILE A 153 25.61 22.07 23.48
C ILE A 153 25.18 22.83 24.75
N TYR A 154 23.88 23.07 24.91
CA TYR A 154 23.35 23.82 26.05
C TYR A 154 23.51 23.08 27.39
N ASN A 155 23.55 21.74 27.38
CA ASN A 155 23.72 20.92 28.57
C ASN A 155 25.19 20.69 28.97
N LEU A 156 26.16 21.22 28.21
CA LEU A 156 27.58 21.17 28.60
C LEU A 156 27.90 22.18 29.71
N GLU A 157 29.01 21.93 30.41
CA GLU A 157 29.61 22.94 31.28
C GLU A 157 29.98 24.20 30.50
N ILE A 158 30.00 25.33 31.20
CA ILE A 158 30.08 26.67 30.59
C ILE A 158 31.29 26.79 29.65
N GLU A 159 32.48 26.35 30.08
CA GLU A 159 33.70 26.44 29.27
C GLU A 159 33.64 25.60 27.99
N GLU A 160 33.19 24.34 28.10
CA GLU A 160 33.06 23.42 26.97
C GLU A 160 32.01 23.91 25.96
N ARG A 161 30.89 24.47 26.45
CA ARG A 161 29.87 25.09 25.62
C ARG A 161 30.43 26.25 24.80
N TYR A 162 31.24 27.12 25.41
CA TYR A 162 31.87 28.24 24.69
C TYR A 162 32.84 27.75 23.62
N LYS A 163 33.65 26.71 23.90
CA LYS A 163 34.55 26.10 22.90
C LYS A 163 33.76 25.54 21.71
N GLU A 164 32.68 24.79 21.95
CA GLU A 164 31.85 24.23 20.87
C GLU A 164 31.20 25.33 20.01
N ILE A 165 30.61 26.36 20.62
CA ILE A 165 29.98 27.47 19.89
C ILE A 165 31.03 28.21 19.04
N LEU A 166 32.20 28.50 19.61
CA LEU A 166 33.28 29.16 18.89
C LEU A 166 33.73 28.33 17.67
N ASN A 167 33.87 27.01 17.83
CA ASN A 167 34.25 26.12 16.75
C ASN A 167 33.19 26.06 15.63
N ILE A 168 31.89 26.09 15.98
CA ILE A 168 30.80 26.16 14.99
C ILE A 168 30.90 27.46 14.18
N ILE A 169 31.06 28.61 14.84
CA ILE A 169 31.17 29.93 14.20
C ILE A 169 32.40 29.98 13.27
N LEU A 170 33.55 29.49 13.73
CA LEU A 170 34.78 29.48 12.94
C LEU A 170 34.65 28.58 11.70
N ASN A 171 34.01 27.43 11.83
CA ASN A 171 33.76 26.54 10.69
C ASN A 171 32.79 27.15 9.68
N GLU A 172 31.72 27.83 10.11
CA GLU A 172 30.82 28.54 9.18
C GLU A 172 31.52 29.69 8.45
N LYS A 173 32.38 30.47 9.13
CA LYS A 173 33.19 31.51 8.49
C LYS A 173 34.17 30.97 7.45
N LYS A 174 34.72 29.78 7.66
CA LYS A 174 35.64 29.12 6.72
C LYS A 174 34.94 28.75 5.39
N TYR A 175 33.64 28.46 5.42
CA TYR A 175 32.83 28.25 4.21
C TYR A 175 32.52 29.55 3.45
N PHE A 176 32.34 30.68 4.16
CA PHE A 176 32.03 31.97 3.53
C PHE A 176 33.26 32.71 3.00
N TYR A 177 34.42 32.51 3.61
CA TYR A 177 35.69 33.08 3.16
C TYR A 177 36.70 31.96 2.94
N PRO A 178 36.54 31.14 1.89
CA PRO A 178 37.61 30.24 1.50
C PRO A 178 38.82 31.11 1.17
N LYS A 179 39.96 30.85 1.83
CA LYS A 179 41.22 31.58 1.62
C LYS A 179 41.38 31.86 0.12
N LYS A 180 41.46 33.14 -0.27
CA LYS A 180 41.87 33.51 -1.63
C LYS A 180 43.26 32.89 -1.83
N THR A 181 43.33 31.88 -2.68
CA THR A 181 44.61 31.37 -3.17
C THR A 181 45.24 32.51 -3.96
N VAL A 182 46.22 33.19 -3.34
CA VAL A 182 47.11 34.09 -4.07
C VAL A 182 48.04 33.18 -4.84
N ILE A 183 47.79 33.05 -6.13
CA ILE A 183 48.74 32.46 -7.08
C ILE A 183 49.75 33.59 -7.34
N ILE A 184 50.96 33.43 -6.81
CA ILE A 184 52.12 34.27 -7.14
C ILE A 184 52.77 33.65 -8.37
#